data_AF-A0A255TAH7-F1
#
_entry.id   AF-A0A255TAH7-F1
#
_cell.length_a   1.000
_cell.length_b   1.000
_cell.length_c   1.000
_cell.angle_alpha   90.00
_cell.angle_beta   90.00
_cell.angle_gamma   90.00
#
_symmetry.space_group_name_H-M   'P 1'
#
loop_
_entity.id
_entity.type
_entity.pdbx_description
1 polymer ?
#
loop_
_entity_poly.entity_id
_entity_poly.type
_entity_poly.pdbx_seq_one_letter_code
_entity_poly.pdbx_strand_id
1 'polypeptide(L)'
;MKNYRIFNNAKVVMAALAMGAMATACSDWDDHYEANSSVTGSSSATLWENISANDNLSEFAQLAKKTGYDKVLQSSQTFTVWAPLNGTFDFETLNNSDVTELTNEFMRNHVARFSYPASGPVNERVFMLNEKMNIFQGNGTYQMGDVKLQDINIASSNGTMHTIDGKLKFNYNIFESLNTKTYALDSITEYFKHFNHEILDLDASVKGPVVDGEITYLDSVKVEYNQLCNLINAHIDREDSTYTMIVPTNEAWNKAMATLDNYYKYIPSYQYFKEFPQTLKGADASQVDYDLIDDVYLADSLKKLFLVADLAFNNKYYGNVKLPELQHGESLQTDSLVSTVYDILYTEDAKRLFDGTIAKKEKSNGYLWIADSLHVRPWNLWKPEVIVQGEMTSRVAGTFNGTVSRVNVNSINKNQNVEGKLSNNAYAEVRQTSSSGNPEVDFYLPGVRAGKYMLYVSIVPANIDSTMYVTSVLPNRLQVKCGYHNEKGKYAEKSFPGYFENDVTKVDEVKIGEIEFPVSTAGLDNAMPYVRLLSRVTSNISDKYDRTIRIDYIRLVPIELYDYLQENPDYKYYQSLY
;
A
#
# COMPACT_ATOMS: atom_id res chain seq x y z
N MET A 1 -21.82 -10.00 20.95
CA MET A 1 -21.04 -10.47 22.11
C MET A 1 -20.61 -11.91 21.90
N LYS A 2 -19.34 -12.11 21.52
CA LYS A 2 -18.47 -13.26 21.84
C LYS A 2 -17.12 -12.99 21.18
N ASN A 3 -16.23 -12.37 21.96
CA ASN A 3 -14.84 -12.12 21.58
C ASN A 3 -14.04 -13.40 21.80
N TYR A 4 -13.38 -13.90 20.76
CA TYR A 4 -12.36 -14.93 20.89
C TYR A 4 -11.01 -14.24 21.13
N ARG A 5 -10.54 -14.30 22.39
CA ARG A 5 -9.16 -14.01 22.77
C ARG A 5 -8.39 -15.34 22.77
N ILE A 6 -7.40 -15.46 21.90
CA ILE A 6 -6.45 -16.59 21.91
C ILE A 6 -5.28 -16.23 22.83
N PHE A 7 -4.81 -17.24 23.55
CA PHE A 7 -4.11 -17.21 24.83
C PHE A 7 -2.65 -16.73 24.75
N ASN A 8 -2.30 -15.74 25.59
CA ASN A 8 -0.96 -15.56 26.15
C ASN A 8 -0.85 -16.45 27.38
N ASN A 9 0.01 -17.47 27.36
CA ASN A 9 0.48 -18.17 28.57
C ASN A 9 1.76 -18.96 28.26
N ALA A 10 2.91 -18.38 28.62
CA ALA A 10 4.10 -19.15 28.99
C ALA A 10 4.95 -18.32 29.98
N LYS A 11 4.50 -18.27 31.23
CA LYS A 11 5.35 -17.85 32.35
C LYS A 11 6.06 -19.09 32.93
N VAL A 12 7.39 -18.99 33.00
CA VAL A 12 8.23 -19.36 34.14
C VAL A 12 8.05 -20.77 34.71
N VAL A 13 8.86 -21.72 34.23
CA VAL A 13 9.48 -22.76 35.07
C VAL A 13 10.86 -23.06 34.48
N MET A 14 11.94 -22.65 35.16
CA MET A 14 13.26 -23.31 35.21
C MET A 14 14.25 -22.44 36.03
N ALA A 15 13.86 -22.08 37.25
CA ALA A 15 14.71 -21.39 38.23
C ALA A 15 15.41 -22.36 39.21
N ALA A 16 15.64 -23.62 38.84
CA ALA A 16 16.16 -24.63 39.78
C ALA A 16 17.24 -25.58 39.25
N LEU A 17 17.87 -25.29 38.10
CA LEU A 17 19.00 -26.10 37.59
C LEU A 17 20.29 -25.32 37.33
N ALA A 18 20.31 -23.99 37.55
CA ALA A 18 21.49 -23.14 37.38
C ALA A 18 22.28 -22.87 38.67
N MET A 19 21.79 -23.28 39.85
CA MET A 19 22.47 -23.03 41.15
C MET A 19 23.39 -24.17 41.63
N GLY A 20 23.50 -25.27 40.88
CA GLY A 20 24.28 -26.46 41.28
C GLY A 20 25.63 -26.65 40.58
N ALA A 21 25.99 -25.79 39.62
CA ALA A 21 27.24 -25.90 38.85
C ALA A 21 28.20 -24.71 39.03
N MET A 22 27.96 -23.85 40.03
CA MET A 22 28.88 -22.76 40.43
C MET A 22 29.84 -23.23 41.52
N ALA A 23 30.60 -24.28 41.26
CA ALA A 23 31.84 -24.59 41.95
C ALA A 23 32.57 -25.63 41.08
N THR A 24 33.82 -25.34 40.72
CA THR A 24 34.72 -26.15 39.87
C THR A 24 34.48 -26.10 38.36
N ALA A 25 34.67 -24.93 37.75
CA ALA A 25 35.15 -24.79 36.37
C ALA A 25 35.78 -23.38 36.15
N CYS A 26 36.64 -22.94 37.07
CA CYS A 26 37.53 -21.80 36.87
C CYS A 26 38.95 -22.26 37.15
N SER A 27 39.63 -22.75 36.12
CA SER A 27 41.10 -22.70 35.96
C SER A 27 41.63 -23.44 34.73
N ASP A 28 40.79 -24.19 33.98
CA ASP A 28 41.29 -25.20 33.02
C ASP A 28 40.78 -25.03 31.58
N TRP A 29 40.46 -23.79 31.16
CA TRP A 29 39.98 -23.51 29.79
C TRP A 29 40.94 -22.67 28.93
N ASP A 30 41.99 -22.08 29.52
CA ASP A 30 42.95 -21.24 28.79
C ASP A 30 43.83 -22.06 27.82
N ASP A 31 44.09 -23.34 28.11
CA ASP A 31 45.09 -24.14 27.39
C ASP A 31 44.66 -24.66 25.99
N HIS A 32 43.40 -24.50 25.58
CA HIS A 32 42.88 -25.14 24.36
C HIS A 32 42.72 -24.23 23.12
N TYR A 33 43.04 -22.93 23.21
CA TYR A 33 42.87 -21.97 22.10
C TYR A 33 44.14 -21.19 21.71
N GLU A 34 45.28 -21.36 22.39
CA GLU A 34 46.46 -20.49 22.20
C GLU A 34 47.32 -20.78 20.95
N ALA A 35 47.15 -21.93 20.29
CA ALA A 35 48.01 -22.30 19.17
C ALA A 35 47.48 -21.73 17.83
N ASN A 36 47.71 -20.43 17.58
CA ASN A 36 47.60 -19.68 16.30
C ASN A 36 46.53 -18.57 16.19
N SER A 37 45.96 -18.05 17.29
CA SER A 37 45.03 -16.92 17.18
C SER A 37 45.74 -15.58 16.96
N SER A 38 45.30 -14.77 15.99
CA SER A 38 45.84 -13.41 15.77
C SER A 38 45.32 -12.39 16.78
N VAL A 39 44.22 -12.72 17.44
CA VAL A 39 43.57 -11.93 18.49
C VAL A 39 43.29 -12.83 19.68
N THR A 40 43.81 -12.45 20.85
CA THR A 40 43.50 -13.08 22.14
C THR A 40 42.56 -12.18 22.95
N GLY A 41 41.77 -12.77 23.85
CA GLY A 41 40.85 -12.03 24.72
C GLY A 41 40.84 -12.59 26.13
N SER A 42 40.40 -11.78 27.09
CA SER A 42 40.20 -12.20 28.47
C SER A 42 38.71 -12.40 28.75
N SER A 43 38.37 -13.56 29.33
CA SER A 43 37.01 -13.86 29.79
C SER A 43 36.54 -12.93 30.93
N SER A 44 37.46 -12.26 31.63
CA SER A 44 37.15 -11.24 32.65
C SER A 44 36.96 -9.84 32.09
N ALA A 45 37.45 -9.56 30.89
CA ALA A 45 37.33 -8.26 30.22
C ALA A 45 36.05 -8.20 29.40
N THR A 46 35.45 -7.02 29.25
CA THR A 46 34.28 -6.83 28.36
C THR A 46 34.69 -6.96 26.88
N LEU A 47 33.70 -7.09 26.00
CA LEU A 47 33.90 -7.03 24.54
C LEU A 47 34.64 -5.75 24.15
N TRP A 48 34.25 -4.59 24.70
CA TRP A 48 34.94 -3.33 24.43
C TRP A 48 36.40 -3.32 24.93
N GLU A 49 36.67 -3.83 26.13
CA GLU A 49 38.03 -3.92 26.67
C GLU A 49 38.92 -4.82 25.81
N ASN A 50 38.41 -5.99 25.39
CA ASN A 50 39.13 -6.90 24.50
C ASN A 50 39.36 -6.30 23.11
N ILE A 51 38.38 -5.58 22.55
CA ILE A 51 38.51 -4.90 21.24
C ILE A 51 39.51 -3.75 21.32
N SER A 52 39.38 -2.88 22.32
CA SER A 52 40.19 -1.66 22.44
C SER A 52 41.64 -1.92 22.85
N ALA A 53 41.93 -3.05 23.49
CA ALA A 53 43.28 -3.47 23.86
C ALA A 53 44.02 -4.22 22.74
N ASN A 54 43.34 -4.57 21.63
CA ASN A 54 43.93 -5.36 20.56
C ASN A 54 44.38 -4.52 19.35
N ASP A 55 45.68 -4.52 19.07
CA ASP A 55 46.27 -3.73 17.98
C ASP A 55 45.75 -4.13 16.58
N ASN A 56 45.32 -5.38 16.38
CA ASN A 56 44.76 -5.88 15.12
C ASN A 56 43.29 -5.46 14.89
N LEU A 57 42.64 -4.85 15.89
CA LEU A 57 41.26 -4.36 15.85
C LEU A 57 41.15 -2.84 16.04
N SER A 58 42.27 -2.12 16.03
CA SER A 58 42.31 -0.68 16.33
C SER A 58 41.44 0.17 15.38
N GLU A 59 41.33 -0.19 14.10
CA GLU A 59 40.44 0.49 13.15
C GLU A 59 38.96 0.28 13.52
N PHE A 60 38.58 -0.96 13.84
CA PHE A 60 37.22 -1.28 14.29
C PHE A 60 36.88 -0.60 15.61
N ALA A 61 37.82 -0.58 16.56
CA ALA A 61 37.68 0.09 17.85
C ALA A 61 37.43 1.60 17.68
N GLN A 62 38.12 2.24 16.73
CA GLN A 62 37.94 3.66 16.42
C GLN A 62 36.53 3.95 15.86
N LEU A 63 36.04 3.13 14.93
CA LEU A 63 34.68 3.26 14.38
C LEU A 63 33.61 2.99 15.45
N ALA A 64 33.81 1.99 16.30
CA ALA A 64 32.92 1.70 17.43
C ALA A 64 32.84 2.88 18.40
N LYS A 65 33.97 3.52 18.72
CA LYS A 65 33.99 4.71 19.58
C LYS A 65 33.34 5.92 18.92
N LYS A 66 33.57 6.15 17.61
CA LYS A 66 32.96 7.25 16.84
C LYS A 66 31.42 7.18 16.86
N THR A 67 30.87 5.97 16.83
CA THR A 67 29.42 5.71 16.84
C THR A 67 28.82 5.57 18.25
N GLY A 68 29.64 5.62 19.31
CA GLY A 68 29.21 5.41 20.69
C GLY A 68 28.95 3.95 21.09
N TYR A 69 29.34 2.99 20.24
CA TYR A 69 29.23 1.55 20.49
C TYR A 69 30.23 1.03 21.51
N ASP A 70 31.26 1.82 21.87
CA ASP A 70 32.11 1.56 23.03
C ASP A 70 31.28 1.38 24.31
N LYS A 71 30.25 2.20 24.51
CA LYS A 71 29.34 2.11 25.67
C LYS A 71 28.43 0.88 25.61
N VAL A 72 27.94 0.55 24.41
CA VAL A 72 27.07 -0.62 24.18
C VAL A 72 27.85 -1.90 24.48
N LEU A 73 29.08 -2.01 23.95
CA LEU A 73 29.96 -3.17 24.10
C LEU A 73 30.65 -3.25 25.48
N GLN A 74 30.60 -2.18 26.28
CA GLN A 74 30.99 -2.19 27.70
C GLN A 74 29.82 -2.59 28.63
N SER A 75 28.58 -2.55 28.15
CA SER A 75 27.40 -2.81 28.99
C SER A 75 27.32 -4.27 29.47
N SER A 76 26.47 -4.55 30.45
CA SER A 76 26.27 -5.90 30.97
C SER A 76 25.45 -6.83 30.05
N GLN A 77 24.92 -6.31 28.93
CA GLN A 77 24.15 -7.12 27.99
C GLN A 77 25.06 -8.07 27.22
N THR A 78 24.59 -9.31 27.03
CA THR A 78 25.34 -10.32 26.29
C THR A 78 25.23 -10.12 24.78
N PHE A 79 26.37 -9.98 24.10
CA PHE A 79 26.45 -9.84 22.64
C PHE A 79 27.36 -10.87 21.98
N THR A 80 27.24 -10.98 20.66
CA THR A 80 28.30 -11.52 19.80
C THR A 80 28.78 -10.44 18.85
N VAL A 81 30.11 -10.29 18.75
CA VAL A 81 30.75 -9.34 17.82
C VAL A 81 31.51 -10.11 16.75
N TRP A 82 31.25 -9.80 15.48
CA TRP A 82 32.11 -10.21 14.37
C TRP A 82 33.00 -9.03 14.00
N ALA A 83 34.19 -8.97 14.57
CA ALA A 83 35.10 -7.83 14.44
C ALA A 83 36.00 -8.00 13.20
N PRO A 84 35.91 -7.13 12.19
CA PRO A 84 36.82 -7.20 11.05
C PRO A 84 38.23 -6.81 11.45
N LEU A 85 39.22 -7.57 10.97
CA LEU A 85 40.63 -7.28 11.20
C LEU A 85 41.05 -6.00 10.44
N ASN A 86 42.02 -5.27 10.99
CA ASN A 86 42.57 -4.09 10.33
C ASN A 86 43.01 -4.38 8.89
N GLY A 87 42.77 -3.43 7.98
CA GLY A 87 43.14 -3.54 6.57
C GLY A 87 42.28 -4.50 5.73
N THR A 88 41.30 -5.18 6.33
CA THR A 88 40.36 -6.06 5.59
C THR A 88 39.11 -5.33 5.10
N PHE A 89 38.94 -4.07 5.48
CA PHE A 89 37.85 -3.19 5.07
C PHE A 89 38.35 -1.77 4.80
N ASP A 90 37.58 -0.98 4.05
CA ASP A 90 37.92 0.40 3.74
C ASP A 90 37.62 1.32 4.94
N PHE A 91 38.58 1.39 5.86
CA PHE A 91 38.50 2.20 7.07
C PHE A 91 38.33 3.69 6.75
N GLU A 92 39.08 4.24 5.79
CA GLU A 92 39.04 5.66 5.46
C GLU A 92 37.65 6.09 4.98
N THR A 93 37.02 5.30 4.10
CA THR A 93 35.65 5.59 3.64
C THR A 93 34.65 5.56 4.80
N LEU A 94 34.70 4.55 5.67
CA LEU A 94 33.79 4.44 6.82
C LEU A 94 34.04 5.52 7.89
N ASN A 95 35.31 5.86 8.13
CA ASN A 95 35.67 6.88 9.09
C ASN A 95 35.26 8.29 8.62
N ASN A 96 35.05 8.49 7.32
CA ASN A 96 34.55 9.74 6.75
C ASN A 96 33.04 9.76 6.48
N SER A 97 32.32 8.65 6.66
CA SER A 97 30.87 8.60 6.47
C SER A 97 30.09 9.29 7.60
N ASP A 98 28.81 9.58 7.32
CA ASP A 98 27.87 10.11 8.31
C ASP A 98 27.77 9.16 9.52
N VAL A 99 27.68 9.71 10.73
CA VAL A 99 27.66 8.89 11.95
C VAL A 99 26.43 7.98 12.01
N THR A 100 25.29 8.43 11.50
CA THR A 100 24.04 7.63 11.48
C THR A 100 24.19 6.46 10.52
N GLU A 101 24.70 6.71 9.31
CA GLU A 101 25.00 5.69 8.31
C GLU A 101 26.03 4.68 8.84
N LEU A 102 27.15 5.16 9.39
CA LEU A 102 28.19 4.31 10.00
C LEU A 102 27.62 3.44 11.12
N THR A 103 26.76 4.01 11.96
CA THR A 103 26.13 3.29 13.06
C THR A 103 25.21 2.19 12.54
N ASN A 104 24.36 2.49 11.57
CA ASN A 104 23.34 1.56 11.10
C ASN A 104 23.91 0.51 10.13
N GLU A 105 24.71 0.93 9.16
CA GLU A 105 25.18 0.06 8.07
C GLU A 105 26.40 -0.76 8.45
N PHE A 106 27.26 -0.23 9.31
CA PHE A 106 28.48 -0.91 9.74
C PHE A 106 28.35 -1.44 11.16
N MET A 107 28.30 -0.59 12.18
CA MET A 107 28.45 -1.05 13.56
C MET A 107 27.34 -2.00 14.00
N ARG A 108 26.08 -1.63 13.79
CA ARG A 108 24.94 -2.50 14.08
C ARG A 108 24.93 -3.78 13.25
N ASN A 109 25.55 -3.77 12.06
CA ASN A 109 25.64 -4.94 11.18
C ASN A 109 26.71 -5.95 11.61
N HIS A 110 27.56 -5.63 12.60
CA HIS A 110 28.63 -6.51 13.12
C HIS A 110 28.39 -6.99 14.56
N VAL A 111 27.29 -6.56 15.19
CA VAL A 111 26.92 -6.93 16.55
C VAL A 111 25.54 -7.60 16.56
N ALA A 112 25.41 -8.71 17.26
CA ALA A 112 24.13 -9.38 17.51
C ALA A 112 23.90 -9.56 19.02
N ARG A 113 22.62 -9.65 19.42
CA ARG A 113 22.27 -10.05 20.79
C ARG A 113 22.52 -11.52 21.00
N PHE A 114 22.77 -11.91 22.25
CA PHE A 114 23.09 -13.29 22.66
C PHE A 114 24.46 -13.77 22.16
N SER A 115 24.87 -14.93 22.68
CA SER A 115 26.16 -15.54 22.37
C SER A 115 26.01 -16.61 21.29
N TYR A 116 26.76 -16.49 20.20
CA TYR A 116 26.80 -17.44 19.08
C TYR A 116 28.20 -18.06 18.97
N PRO A 117 28.51 -19.13 19.73
CA PRO A 117 29.80 -19.80 19.65
C PRO A 117 29.94 -20.63 18.34
N ALA A 118 31.15 -20.72 17.82
CA ALA A 118 31.53 -21.63 16.74
C ALA A 118 31.98 -22.98 17.32
N SER A 119 31.14 -24.01 17.23
CA SER A 119 31.52 -25.36 17.65
C SER A 119 30.82 -26.42 16.82
N GLY A 120 31.60 -27.36 16.27
CA GLY A 120 31.09 -28.39 15.37
C GLY A 120 30.34 -27.82 14.16
N PRO A 121 29.34 -28.53 13.64
CA PRO A 121 28.47 -28.00 12.59
C PRO A 121 27.58 -26.86 13.10
N VAL A 122 27.67 -25.70 12.47
CA VAL A 122 26.83 -24.51 12.70
C VAL A 122 26.08 -24.17 11.42
N ASN A 123 24.80 -23.81 11.54
CA ASN A 123 23.96 -23.27 10.46
C ASN A 123 22.82 -22.45 11.08
N GLU A 124 23.13 -21.22 11.49
CA GLU A 124 22.25 -20.36 12.26
C GLU A 124 21.91 -19.09 11.48
N ARG A 125 20.66 -18.65 11.59
CA ARG A 125 20.24 -17.32 11.14
C ARG A 125 20.43 -16.33 12.27
N VAL A 126 21.34 -15.40 12.09
CA VAL A 126 21.69 -14.40 13.09
C VAL A 126 21.11 -13.06 12.66
N PHE A 127 20.25 -12.49 13.50
CA PHE A 127 19.76 -11.13 13.34
C PHE A 127 20.71 -10.17 14.04
N MET A 128 21.28 -9.26 13.26
CA MET A 128 22.17 -8.21 13.73
C MET A 128 21.36 -7.11 14.43
N LEU A 129 22.02 -6.19 15.13
CA LEU A 129 21.34 -5.11 15.85
C LEU A 129 20.59 -4.12 14.94
N ASN A 130 20.87 -4.10 13.64
CA ASN A 130 20.13 -3.36 12.61
C ASN A 130 19.04 -4.22 11.94
N GLU A 131 18.69 -5.37 12.53
CA GLU A 131 17.65 -6.30 12.06
C GLU A 131 18.00 -7.04 10.76
N LYS A 132 19.16 -6.78 10.16
CA LYS A 132 19.66 -7.56 9.02
C LYS A 132 19.97 -8.98 9.44
N MET A 133 19.57 -9.92 8.60
CA MET A 133 19.86 -11.34 8.80
C MET A 133 21.12 -11.73 8.04
N ASN A 134 22.06 -12.37 8.74
CA ASN A 134 23.22 -13.04 8.15
C ASN A 134 23.21 -14.52 8.56
N ILE A 135 23.78 -15.37 7.71
CA ILE A 135 23.91 -16.80 7.99
C ILE A 135 25.28 -17.04 8.62
N PHE A 136 25.29 -17.53 9.85
CA PHE A 136 26.50 -18.03 10.50
C PHE A 136 26.57 -19.54 10.28
N GLN A 137 27.60 -20.01 9.58
CA GLN A 137 27.67 -21.43 9.21
C GLN A 137 29.12 -21.94 9.15
N GLY A 138 29.29 -23.25 9.34
CA GLY A 138 30.60 -23.89 9.21
C GLY A 138 30.73 -25.19 9.96
N ASN A 139 31.88 -25.84 9.78
CA ASN A 139 32.30 -26.98 10.60
C ASN A 139 33.83 -27.07 10.55
N GLY A 140 34.51 -26.64 11.62
CA GLY A 140 35.98 -26.50 11.66
C GLY A 140 36.51 -25.26 10.92
N THR A 141 35.88 -24.85 9.83
CA THR A 141 36.03 -23.51 9.22
C THR A 141 34.65 -22.87 9.15
N TYR A 142 34.56 -21.62 9.62
CA TYR A 142 33.30 -20.91 9.79
C TYR A 142 33.27 -19.62 8.96
N GLN A 143 32.07 -19.20 8.60
CA GLN A 143 31.81 -17.95 7.90
C GLN A 143 30.55 -17.28 8.44
N MET A 144 30.53 -15.96 8.37
CA MET A 144 29.38 -15.11 8.65
C MET A 144 29.01 -14.38 7.37
N GLY A 145 27.83 -14.69 6.82
CA GLY A 145 27.49 -14.34 5.44
C GLY A 145 28.52 -14.92 4.47
N ASP A 146 29.14 -14.05 3.68
CA ASP A 146 30.19 -14.40 2.71
C ASP A 146 31.62 -14.19 3.26
N VAL A 147 31.77 -13.83 4.54
CA VAL A 147 33.07 -13.49 5.15
C VAL A 147 33.54 -14.62 6.06
N LYS A 148 34.80 -15.05 5.90
CA LYS A 148 35.40 -16.10 6.72
C LYS A 148 35.76 -15.58 8.11
N LEU A 149 35.58 -16.41 9.13
CA LEU A 149 36.12 -16.16 10.46
C LEU A 149 37.60 -16.55 10.50
N GLN A 150 38.41 -15.75 11.17
CA GLN A 150 39.85 -15.97 11.36
C GLN A 150 40.12 -16.54 12.74
N ASP A 151 39.71 -15.82 13.78
CA ASP A 151 39.74 -16.26 15.18
C ASP A 151 38.31 -16.45 15.68
N ILE A 152 38.08 -17.53 16.42
CA ILE A 152 36.75 -17.92 16.88
C ILE A 152 36.68 -18.00 18.40
N ASN A 153 35.48 -17.78 18.95
CA ASN A 153 35.17 -17.97 20.36
C ASN A 153 36.07 -17.19 21.33
N ILE A 154 36.47 -15.97 20.97
CA ILE A 154 37.23 -15.10 21.86
C ILE A 154 36.32 -14.69 23.01
N ALA A 155 36.59 -15.23 24.19
CA ALA A 155 35.75 -15.07 25.36
C ALA A 155 35.82 -13.63 25.90
N SER A 156 34.67 -13.08 26.25
CA SER A 156 34.52 -11.80 26.96
C SER A 156 33.49 -11.94 28.08
N SER A 157 33.59 -11.14 29.13
CA SER A 157 32.70 -11.21 30.30
C SER A 157 31.22 -10.95 29.96
N ASN A 158 30.96 -10.20 28.89
CA ASN A 158 29.63 -9.88 28.37
C ASN A 158 29.40 -10.44 26.95
N GLY A 159 30.06 -11.53 26.56
CA GLY A 159 29.75 -12.19 25.29
C GLY A 159 30.90 -12.92 24.62
N THR A 160 30.74 -13.12 23.31
CA THR A 160 31.74 -13.80 22.47
C THR A 160 32.15 -12.89 21.32
N MET A 161 33.43 -12.86 20.99
CA MET A 161 33.95 -12.19 19.81
C MET A 161 34.50 -13.23 18.82
N HIS A 162 34.28 -12.97 17.53
CA HIS A 162 34.95 -13.64 16.42
C HIS A 162 35.64 -12.57 15.58
N THR A 163 36.81 -12.86 15.04
CA THR A 163 37.43 -11.97 14.04
C THR A 163 37.08 -12.44 12.63
N ILE A 164 36.93 -11.51 11.70
CA ILE A 164 36.54 -11.80 10.32
C ILE A 164 37.46 -11.11 9.30
N ASP A 165 37.61 -11.73 8.13
CA ASP A 165 38.47 -11.26 7.03
C ASP A 165 37.71 -10.33 6.07
N GLY A 166 37.22 -9.22 6.61
CA GLY A 166 36.50 -8.19 5.88
C GLY A 166 35.21 -7.77 6.57
N LYS A 167 34.57 -6.71 6.07
CA LYS A 167 33.30 -6.24 6.63
C LYS A 167 32.12 -7.08 6.16
N LEU A 168 31.14 -7.27 7.04
CA LEU A 168 29.83 -7.80 6.66
C LEU A 168 29.13 -6.81 5.72
N LYS A 169 28.62 -7.33 4.60
CA LYS A 169 27.88 -6.55 3.61
C LYS A 169 26.57 -6.06 4.22
N PHE A 170 26.30 -4.76 4.12
CA PHE A 170 24.99 -4.22 4.44
C PHE A 170 24.04 -4.50 3.28
N ASN A 171 23.08 -5.39 3.50
CA ASN A 171 22.07 -5.72 2.50
C ASN A 171 20.91 -4.73 2.64
N TYR A 172 20.91 -3.71 1.79
CA TYR A 172 19.85 -2.71 1.74
C TYR A 172 18.49 -3.37 1.49
N ASN A 173 17.48 -2.94 2.25
CA ASN A 173 16.09 -3.18 1.93
C ASN A 173 15.66 -2.26 0.77
N ILE A 174 14.45 -2.46 0.24
CA ILE A 174 13.95 -1.68 -0.90
C ILE A 174 13.95 -0.18 -0.57
N PHE A 175 13.45 0.22 0.61
CA PHE A 175 13.39 1.64 1.01
C PHE A 175 14.77 2.30 1.12
N GLU A 176 15.70 1.68 1.85
CA GLU A 176 17.07 2.17 2.01
C GLU A 176 17.76 2.28 0.65
N SER A 177 17.44 1.38 -0.28
CA SER A 177 18.03 1.38 -1.61
C SER A 177 17.58 2.53 -2.52
N LEU A 178 16.48 3.22 -2.19
CA LEU A 178 16.03 4.42 -2.91
C LEU A 178 17.06 5.56 -2.81
N ASN A 179 17.87 5.58 -1.74
CA ASN A 179 18.90 6.59 -1.52
C ASN A 179 20.23 6.31 -2.25
N THR A 180 20.31 5.21 -3.02
CA THR A 180 21.54 4.86 -3.71
C THR A 180 21.75 5.75 -4.93
N LYS A 181 22.97 6.27 -5.11
CA LYS A 181 23.35 7.11 -6.26
C LYS A 181 23.54 6.31 -7.57
N THR A 182 23.11 5.05 -7.60
CA THR A 182 23.27 4.17 -8.77
C THR A 182 22.30 4.53 -9.90
N TYR A 183 21.10 5.03 -9.56
CA TYR A 183 20.06 5.41 -10.50
C TYR A 183 19.53 6.80 -10.13
N ALA A 184 19.00 7.54 -11.11
CA ALA A 184 18.37 8.84 -10.88
C ALA A 184 16.96 8.65 -10.31
N LEU A 185 16.86 8.47 -8.99
CA LEU A 185 15.61 8.15 -8.27
C LEU A 185 15.13 9.29 -7.35
N ASP A 186 15.76 10.46 -7.40
CA ASP A 186 15.53 11.57 -6.46
C ASP A 186 14.05 11.91 -6.27
N SER A 187 13.25 11.87 -7.34
CA SER A 187 11.83 12.26 -7.30
C SER A 187 11.01 11.36 -6.38
N ILE A 188 11.16 10.03 -6.50
CA ILE A 188 10.46 9.08 -5.64
C ILE A 188 11.11 9.01 -4.26
N THR A 189 12.43 9.13 -4.18
CA THR A 189 13.19 9.14 -2.93
C THR A 189 12.80 10.30 -2.03
N GLU A 190 12.71 11.52 -2.57
CA GLU A 190 12.24 12.71 -1.85
C GLU A 190 10.78 12.54 -1.40
N TYR A 191 9.93 11.98 -2.26
CA TYR A 191 8.54 11.72 -1.90
C TYR A 191 8.41 10.77 -0.71
N PHE A 192 9.11 9.63 -0.74
CA PHE A 192 9.11 8.69 0.39
C PHE A 192 9.70 9.32 1.66
N LYS A 193 10.85 10.01 1.55
CA LYS A 193 11.50 10.68 2.70
C LYS A 193 10.64 11.75 3.35
N HIS A 194 9.79 12.44 2.59
CA HIS A 194 8.87 13.44 3.14
C HIS A 194 7.96 12.88 4.24
N PHE A 195 7.67 11.57 4.21
CA PHE A 195 6.83 10.88 5.18
C PHE A 195 7.62 10.11 6.26
N ASN A 196 8.93 10.35 6.39
CA ASN A 196 9.70 9.79 7.49
C ASN A 196 9.40 10.56 8.78
N HIS A 197 9.03 9.82 9.81
CA HIS A 197 8.77 10.34 11.14
C HIS A 197 9.53 9.53 12.18
N GLU A 198 9.95 10.23 13.22
CA GLU A 198 10.52 9.63 14.41
C GLU A 198 9.45 9.67 15.51
N ILE A 199 9.09 8.52 16.05
CA ILE A 199 8.15 8.41 17.17
C ILE A 199 8.85 7.89 18.39
N LEU A 200 8.48 8.42 19.55
CA LEU A 200 8.88 7.86 20.83
C LEU A 200 8.12 6.56 21.07
N ASP A 201 8.84 5.44 21.19
CA ASP A 201 8.29 4.18 21.63
C ASP A 201 8.10 4.23 23.14
N LEU A 202 6.87 4.47 23.56
CA LEU A 202 6.51 4.63 24.97
C LEU A 202 6.70 3.36 25.80
N ASP A 203 6.61 2.19 25.17
CA ASP A 203 6.71 0.90 25.84
C ASP A 203 8.18 0.48 26.02
N ALA A 204 9.04 0.88 25.09
CA ALA A 204 10.48 0.68 25.18
C ALA A 204 11.21 1.80 25.96
N SER A 205 10.58 2.98 26.12
CA SER A 205 11.15 4.12 26.84
C SER A 205 10.93 4.05 28.36
N VAL A 206 11.90 4.56 29.13
CA VAL A 206 11.81 4.64 30.59
C VAL A 206 11.19 5.97 31.01
N LYS A 207 10.00 5.92 31.63
CA LYS A 207 9.29 7.11 32.10
C LYS A 207 10.07 7.81 33.22
N GLY A 208 10.20 9.12 33.08
CA GLY A 208 10.74 10.05 34.05
C GLY A 208 9.65 10.80 34.83
N PRO A 209 10.06 11.78 35.65
CA PRO A 209 9.13 12.60 36.42
C PRO A 209 8.21 13.43 35.51
N VAL A 210 7.01 13.75 35.99
CA VAL A 210 6.15 14.72 35.30
C VAL A 210 6.67 16.12 35.57
N VAL A 211 6.96 16.87 34.52
CA VAL A 211 7.40 18.26 34.58
C VAL A 211 6.37 19.07 33.80
N ASP A 212 5.78 20.10 34.42
CA ASP A 212 4.79 20.99 33.81
C ASP A 212 3.57 20.30 33.20
N GLY A 213 3.17 19.15 33.75
CA GLY A 213 2.00 18.38 33.29
C GLY A 213 2.30 17.40 32.15
N GLU A 214 3.53 17.35 31.64
CA GLU A 214 3.97 16.38 30.63
C GLU A 214 4.88 15.31 31.24
N ILE A 215 4.72 14.06 30.81
CA ILE A 215 5.58 12.94 31.23
C ILE A 215 6.94 13.10 30.53
N THR A 216 8.02 13.26 31.30
CA THR A 216 9.39 13.20 30.75
C THR A 216 9.86 11.76 30.63
N TYR A 217 10.94 11.49 29.87
CA TYR A 217 11.53 10.17 29.72
C TYR A 217 13.01 10.23 30.14
N LEU A 218 13.41 9.33 31.04
CA LEU A 218 14.80 9.20 31.50
C LEU A 218 15.68 8.54 30.43
N ASP A 219 15.08 7.63 29.66
CA ASP A 219 15.68 7.00 28.49
C ASP A 219 14.62 6.87 27.40
N SER A 220 14.84 7.57 26.28
CA SER A 220 13.89 7.66 25.17
C SER A 220 14.31 6.73 24.05
N VAL A 221 13.52 5.68 23.79
CA VAL A 221 13.66 4.85 22.61
C VAL A 221 12.82 5.45 21.49
N LYS A 222 13.47 5.82 20.40
CA LYS A 222 12.83 6.37 19.21
C LYS A 222 12.80 5.32 18.11
N VAL A 223 11.67 5.20 17.42
CA VAL A 223 11.48 4.31 16.28
C VAL A 223 11.20 5.17 15.06
N GLU A 224 11.92 4.92 13.99
CA GLU A 224 11.66 5.52 12.69
C GLU A 224 10.54 4.75 12.00
N TYR A 225 9.59 5.47 11.42
CA TYR A 225 8.57 4.87 10.56
C TYR A 225 8.26 5.79 9.38
N ASN A 226 7.90 5.17 8.26
CA ASN A 226 7.45 5.89 7.09
C ASN A 226 5.92 5.85 6.99
N GLN A 227 5.25 7.01 7.09
CA GLN A 227 3.79 7.09 7.06
C GLN A 227 3.23 6.69 5.68
N LEU A 228 3.94 6.95 4.59
CA LEU A 228 3.52 6.54 3.25
C LEU A 228 3.52 5.02 3.10
N CYS A 229 4.53 4.32 3.62
CA CYS A 229 4.59 2.85 3.63
C CYS A 229 3.36 2.24 4.33
N ASN A 230 2.87 2.88 5.40
CA ASN A 230 1.61 2.50 6.04
C ASN A 230 0.38 2.82 5.17
N LEU A 231 0.34 4.01 4.56
CA LEU A 231 -0.79 4.46 3.73
C LEU A 231 -1.01 3.55 2.52
N ILE A 232 0.07 3.13 1.85
CA ILE A 232 0.00 2.24 0.68
C ILE A 232 0.13 0.75 1.05
N ASN A 233 0.19 0.44 2.36
CA ASN A 233 0.32 -0.94 2.87
C ASN A 233 1.53 -1.71 2.26
N ALA A 234 2.61 -1.00 1.99
CA ALA A 234 3.87 -1.52 1.47
C ALA A 234 5.00 -1.22 2.47
N HIS A 235 5.25 -2.14 3.40
CA HIS A 235 6.29 -2.00 4.43
C HIS A 235 7.69 -2.34 3.88
N ILE A 236 8.07 -1.67 2.80
CA ILE A 236 9.36 -1.80 2.10
C ILE A 236 10.55 -1.29 2.94
N ASP A 237 10.27 -0.63 4.05
CA ASP A 237 11.17 -0.13 5.08
C ASP A 237 11.54 -1.19 6.14
N ARG A 238 10.87 -2.35 6.14
CA ARG A 238 11.03 -3.40 7.16
C ARG A 238 11.51 -4.73 6.58
N GLU A 239 12.12 -5.56 7.44
CA GLU A 239 12.62 -6.90 7.09
C GLU A 239 11.61 -8.04 7.33
N ASP A 240 10.40 -7.73 7.82
CA ASP A 240 9.41 -8.74 8.24
C ASP A 240 8.66 -9.41 7.08
N SER A 241 8.79 -8.87 5.87
CA SER A 241 7.98 -9.22 4.71
C SER A 241 8.79 -9.03 3.43
N THR A 242 8.43 -9.77 2.38
CA THR A 242 9.09 -9.65 1.08
C THR A 242 8.20 -8.94 0.07
N TYR A 243 8.74 -7.93 -0.60
CA TYR A 243 8.03 -7.13 -1.59
C TYR A 243 8.73 -7.16 -2.95
N THR A 244 7.97 -6.87 -3.99
CA THR A 244 8.50 -6.46 -5.29
C THR A 244 8.00 -5.05 -5.54
N MET A 245 8.89 -4.11 -5.79
CA MET A 245 8.51 -2.72 -6.07
C MET A 245 9.11 -2.25 -7.39
N ILE A 246 8.27 -1.66 -8.23
CA ILE A 246 8.68 -0.93 -9.44
C ILE A 246 8.93 0.53 -9.05
N VAL A 247 10.10 1.03 -9.40
CA VAL A 247 10.59 2.35 -8.99
C VAL A 247 10.97 3.13 -10.24
N PRO A 248 10.20 4.19 -10.58
CA PRO A 248 10.49 5.02 -11.74
C PRO A 248 11.75 5.84 -11.54
N THR A 249 12.52 6.01 -12.61
CA THR A 249 13.54 7.06 -12.69
C THR A 249 12.89 8.45 -12.66
N ASN A 250 13.68 9.50 -12.41
CA ASN A 250 13.23 10.89 -12.49
C ASN A 250 12.54 11.22 -13.82
N GLU A 251 13.03 10.67 -14.93
CA GLU A 251 12.41 10.86 -16.25
C GLU A 251 11.04 10.17 -16.34
N ALA A 252 10.96 8.90 -15.92
CA ALA A 252 9.71 8.14 -15.90
C ALA A 252 8.66 8.79 -15.00
N TRP A 253 9.08 9.25 -13.82
CA TRP A 253 8.26 9.98 -12.87
C TRP A 253 7.65 11.23 -13.50
N ASN A 254 8.48 12.08 -14.11
CA ASN A 254 8.02 13.32 -14.73
C ASN A 254 7.04 13.06 -15.89
N LYS A 255 7.28 12.04 -16.71
CA LYS A 255 6.35 11.64 -17.79
C LYS A 255 5.00 11.17 -17.23
N ALA A 256 5.01 10.38 -16.17
CA ALA A 256 3.80 9.91 -15.51
C ALA A 256 3.03 11.08 -14.86
N MET A 257 3.72 11.99 -14.17
CA MET A 257 3.13 13.20 -13.58
C MET A 257 2.47 14.09 -14.65
N ALA A 258 3.12 14.29 -15.79
CA ALA A 258 2.55 15.04 -16.91
C ALA A 258 1.30 14.37 -17.51
N THR A 259 1.24 13.03 -17.49
CA THR A 259 0.03 12.30 -17.90
C THR A 259 -1.10 12.52 -16.90
N LEU A 260 -0.79 12.44 -15.61
CA LEU A 260 -1.73 12.64 -14.50
C LEU A 260 -2.32 14.07 -14.46
N ASP A 261 -1.60 15.09 -14.94
CA ASP A 261 -2.13 16.46 -15.07
C ASP A 261 -3.40 16.55 -15.91
N ASN A 262 -3.64 15.60 -16.82
CA ASN A 262 -4.85 15.55 -17.62
C ASN A 262 -6.10 15.13 -16.83
N TYR A 263 -5.91 14.40 -15.73
CA TYR A 263 -6.98 13.77 -14.95
C TYR A 263 -7.23 14.47 -13.61
N TYR A 264 -6.17 14.98 -12.98
CA TYR A 264 -6.22 15.61 -11.66
C TYR A 264 -6.28 17.14 -11.75
N LYS A 265 -7.25 17.66 -12.51
CA LYS A 265 -7.48 19.09 -12.71
C LYS A 265 -8.38 19.63 -11.61
N TYR A 266 -7.83 20.39 -10.67
CA TYR A 266 -8.59 20.98 -9.58
C TYR A 266 -8.70 22.50 -9.71
N ILE A 267 -9.66 23.08 -9.00
CA ILE A 267 -9.90 24.52 -8.87
C ILE A 267 -10.19 24.86 -7.40
N PRO A 268 -9.97 26.09 -6.94
CA PRO A 268 -9.96 26.39 -5.50
C PRO A 268 -11.33 26.32 -4.81
N SER A 269 -12.43 26.20 -5.54
CA SER A 269 -13.78 26.26 -4.99
C SER A 269 -14.77 25.42 -5.80
N TYR A 270 -15.54 24.56 -5.13
CA TYR A 270 -16.58 23.73 -5.75
C TYR A 270 -17.91 23.91 -5.05
N GLN A 271 -18.96 24.20 -5.81
CA GLN A 271 -20.32 24.32 -5.33
C GLN A 271 -20.86 22.96 -4.88
N TYR A 272 -21.51 22.90 -3.72
CA TYR A 272 -22.38 21.81 -3.34
C TYR A 272 -23.72 22.34 -2.80
N PHE A 273 -24.68 21.44 -2.58
CA PHE A 273 -25.99 21.77 -2.01
C PHE A 273 -26.17 21.04 -0.68
N LYS A 274 -26.58 21.76 0.36
CA LYS A 274 -26.96 21.19 1.67
C LYS A 274 -28.22 20.34 1.55
N GLU A 275 -29.19 20.84 0.79
CA GLU A 275 -30.36 20.11 0.33
C GLU A 275 -30.38 20.12 -1.20
N PHE A 276 -30.38 18.93 -1.81
CA PHE A 276 -30.24 18.81 -3.25
C PHE A 276 -31.51 19.29 -3.99
N PRO A 277 -31.39 20.18 -4.99
CA PRO A 277 -32.55 20.76 -5.64
C PRO A 277 -33.08 19.88 -6.78
N GLN A 278 -34.41 19.84 -6.96
CA GLN A 278 -35.04 19.16 -8.10
C GLN A 278 -34.61 19.74 -9.45
N THR A 279 -34.34 21.06 -9.50
CA THR A 279 -33.84 21.74 -10.69
C THR A 279 -32.72 22.69 -10.32
N LEU A 280 -31.61 22.68 -11.07
CA LEU A 280 -30.52 23.65 -10.84
C LEU A 280 -30.98 25.09 -11.09
N LYS A 281 -31.84 25.30 -12.09
CA LYS A 281 -32.41 26.62 -12.39
C LYS A 281 -33.38 27.00 -11.27
N GLY A 282 -33.09 28.10 -10.58
CA GLY A 282 -33.92 28.60 -9.48
C GLY A 282 -33.77 27.81 -8.18
N ALA A 283 -32.69 27.02 -8.03
CA ALA A 283 -32.34 26.39 -6.76
C ALA A 283 -32.22 27.46 -5.66
N ASP A 284 -32.66 27.11 -4.45
CA ASP A 284 -32.60 28.01 -3.29
C ASP A 284 -31.14 28.36 -2.97
N ALA A 285 -30.81 29.65 -3.07
CA ALA A 285 -29.48 30.16 -2.80
C ALA A 285 -29.03 29.93 -1.35
N SER A 286 -29.98 29.78 -0.40
CA SER A 286 -29.68 29.49 1.00
C SER A 286 -29.09 28.08 1.22
N GLN A 287 -29.36 27.16 0.29
CA GLN A 287 -28.89 25.77 0.32
C GLN A 287 -27.56 25.58 -0.39
N VAL A 288 -27.01 26.62 -1.03
CA VAL A 288 -25.74 26.56 -1.75
C VAL A 288 -24.59 26.82 -0.81
N ASP A 289 -23.56 25.98 -0.89
CA ASP A 289 -22.29 26.17 -0.19
C ASP A 289 -21.10 25.75 -1.07
N TYR A 290 -19.88 25.90 -0.58
CA TYR A 290 -18.66 25.59 -1.35
C TYR A 290 -17.64 24.80 -0.55
N ASP A 291 -17.09 23.77 -1.19
CA ASP A 291 -15.84 23.15 -0.76
C ASP A 291 -14.69 24.05 -1.24
N LEU A 292 -13.94 24.62 -0.30
CA LEU A 292 -12.73 25.39 -0.56
C LEU A 292 -11.53 24.48 -0.39
N ILE A 293 -10.67 24.42 -1.40
CA ILE A 293 -9.50 23.54 -1.40
C ILE A 293 -8.24 24.31 -1.80
N ASP A 294 -7.10 23.84 -1.34
CA ASP A 294 -5.81 24.14 -1.97
C ASP A 294 -5.67 23.21 -3.18
N ASP A 295 -6.05 23.71 -4.35
CA ASP A 295 -6.12 22.92 -5.58
C ASP A 295 -4.75 22.43 -6.04
N VAL A 296 -3.70 23.23 -5.81
CA VAL A 296 -2.32 22.86 -6.16
C VAL A 296 -1.84 21.74 -5.25
N TYR A 297 -2.02 21.87 -3.94
CA TYR A 297 -1.62 20.86 -2.97
C TYR A 297 -2.40 19.56 -3.14
N LEU A 298 -3.72 19.63 -3.33
CA LEU A 298 -4.57 18.45 -3.54
C LEU A 298 -4.19 17.71 -4.83
N ALA A 299 -3.98 18.45 -5.92
CA ALA A 299 -3.53 17.89 -7.19
C ALA A 299 -2.18 17.16 -7.00
N ASP A 300 -1.18 17.83 -6.44
CA ASP A 300 0.15 17.25 -6.24
C ASP A 300 0.10 15.99 -5.36
N SER A 301 -0.60 16.07 -4.22
CA SER A 301 -0.72 14.96 -3.26
C SER A 301 -1.36 13.72 -3.87
N LEU A 302 -2.50 13.87 -4.55
CA LEU A 302 -3.21 12.73 -5.15
C LEU A 302 -2.43 12.15 -6.33
N LYS A 303 -1.84 12.99 -7.19
CA LYS A 303 -1.03 12.51 -8.33
C LYS A 303 0.13 11.65 -7.85
N LYS A 304 0.89 12.12 -6.86
CA LYS A 304 2.04 11.37 -6.32
C LYS A 304 1.61 10.08 -5.64
N LEU A 305 0.51 10.10 -4.87
CA LEU A 305 -0.03 8.91 -4.23
C LEU A 305 -0.44 7.85 -5.27
N PHE A 306 -1.26 8.20 -6.26
CA PHE A 306 -1.72 7.26 -7.29
C PHE A 306 -0.64 6.88 -8.31
N LEU A 307 0.48 7.61 -8.36
CA LEU A 307 1.65 7.19 -9.13
C LEU A 307 2.32 5.99 -8.44
N VAL A 308 2.46 6.00 -7.11
CA VAL A 308 3.24 4.97 -6.39
C VAL A 308 2.42 3.85 -5.76
N ALA A 309 1.15 4.08 -5.44
CA ALA A 309 0.33 3.15 -4.63
C ALA A 309 0.30 1.73 -5.21
N ASP A 310 0.29 1.61 -6.54
CA ASP A 310 0.15 0.34 -7.25
C ASP A 310 1.46 -0.19 -7.85
N LEU A 311 2.59 0.36 -7.42
CA LEU A 311 3.91 -0.09 -7.87
C LEU A 311 4.57 -1.04 -6.88
N ALA A 312 3.95 -1.31 -5.73
CA ALA A 312 4.46 -2.24 -4.72
C ALA A 312 3.54 -3.46 -4.57
N PHE A 313 4.15 -4.64 -4.51
CA PHE A 313 3.50 -5.95 -4.48
C PHE A 313 4.05 -6.77 -3.32
N ASN A 314 3.19 -7.29 -2.44
CA ASN A 314 3.61 -8.26 -1.43
C ASN A 314 3.79 -9.63 -2.09
N ASN A 315 4.99 -10.22 -2.01
CA ASN A 315 5.32 -11.46 -2.72
C ASN A 315 4.60 -12.70 -2.15
N LYS A 316 3.95 -12.59 -0.98
CA LYS A 316 3.16 -13.67 -0.37
C LYS A 316 1.77 -13.82 -1.02
N TYR A 317 1.25 -12.79 -1.67
CA TYR A 317 -0.06 -12.88 -2.33
C TYR A 317 -0.01 -13.86 -3.49
N TYR A 318 -1.08 -14.65 -3.64
CA TYR A 318 -1.17 -15.72 -4.64
C TYR A 318 -0.87 -15.23 -6.07
N GLY A 319 -1.38 -14.05 -6.46
CA GLY A 319 -1.08 -13.46 -7.77
C GLY A 319 0.38 -13.04 -7.97
N ASN A 320 1.09 -12.75 -6.87
CA ASN A 320 2.44 -12.16 -6.89
C ASN A 320 3.57 -13.17 -6.69
N VAL A 321 3.27 -14.44 -6.40
CA VAL A 321 4.28 -15.48 -6.06
C VAL A 321 5.32 -15.73 -7.16
N LYS A 322 5.05 -15.27 -8.40
CA LYS A 322 5.96 -15.38 -9.54
C LYS A 322 6.93 -14.20 -9.69
N LEU A 323 6.71 -13.09 -8.99
CA LEU A 323 7.60 -11.93 -9.05
C LEU A 323 9.03 -12.21 -8.54
N PRO A 324 9.23 -13.03 -7.46
CA PRO A 324 10.58 -13.39 -7.05
C PRO A 324 11.41 -14.11 -8.12
N GLU A 325 10.75 -15.00 -8.88
CA GLU A 325 11.38 -15.84 -9.91
C GLU A 325 11.67 -15.05 -11.20
N LEU A 326 10.87 -14.03 -11.51
CA LEU A 326 10.94 -13.24 -12.75
C LEU A 326 12.30 -12.57 -12.93
N GLN A 327 13.05 -12.86 -14.00
CA GLN A 327 14.30 -12.17 -14.30
C GLN A 327 14.10 -10.97 -15.22
N HIS A 328 15.05 -10.03 -15.21
CA HIS A 328 15.02 -8.89 -16.12
C HIS A 328 15.08 -9.37 -17.58
N GLY A 329 14.18 -8.84 -18.42
CA GLY A 329 14.01 -9.25 -19.81
C GLY A 329 13.10 -10.47 -20.03
N GLU A 330 12.63 -11.13 -18.97
CA GLU A 330 11.65 -12.21 -19.08
C GLU A 330 10.21 -11.69 -19.05
N SER A 331 9.31 -12.42 -19.71
CA SER A 331 7.89 -12.14 -19.66
C SER A 331 7.25 -12.74 -18.42
N LEU A 332 6.59 -11.92 -17.62
CA LEU A 332 5.83 -12.37 -16.45
C LEU A 332 4.73 -13.38 -16.84
N GLN A 333 4.73 -14.55 -16.20
CA GLN A 333 3.71 -15.59 -16.40
C GLN A 333 2.78 -15.63 -15.17
N THR A 334 1.78 -14.74 -15.15
CA THR A 334 0.70 -14.73 -14.16
C THR A 334 -0.62 -14.30 -14.79
N ASP A 335 -1.72 -14.73 -14.20
CA ASP A 335 -3.07 -14.29 -14.59
C ASP A 335 -3.39 -12.90 -14.02
N SER A 336 -2.80 -12.56 -12.87
CA SER A 336 -2.97 -11.26 -12.24
C SER A 336 -1.84 -10.92 -11.27
N LEU A 337 -1.67 -9.64 -10.99
CA LEU A 337 -0.94 -9.13 -9.84
C LEU A 337 -1.92 -8.40 -8.92
N VAL A 338 -1.64 -8.44 -7.62
CA VAL A 338 -2.41 -7.72 -6.60
C VAL A 338 -1.48 -6.72 -5.92
N SER A 339 -1.71 -5.44 -6.11
CA SER A 339 -0.93 -4.40 -5.47
C SER A 339 -1.10 -4.43 -3.94
N THR A 340 -0.24 -3.72 -3.24
CA THR A 340 -0.30 -3.57 -1.79
C THR A 340 -1.55 -2.81 -1.32
N VAL A 341 -2.12 -1.97 -2.18
CA VAL A 341 -3.43 -1.31 -1.97
C VAL A 341 -4.63 -2.10 -2.52
N TYR A 342 -4.42 -3.37 -2.89
CA TYR A 342 -5.44 -4.34 -3.31
C TYR A 342 -6.03 -4.14 -4.70
N ASP A 343 -5.47 -3.26 -5.53
CA ASP A 343 -5.86 -3.21 -6.94
C ASP A 343 -5.31 -4.42 -7.69
N ILE A 344 -6.13 -4.96 -8.59
CA ILE A 344 -5.82 -6.18 -9.33
C ILE A 344 -5.54 -5.81 -10.78
N LEU A 345 -4.32 -6.10 -11.23
CA LEU A 345 -3.90 -5.95 -12.62
C LEU A 345 -3.94 -7.30 -13.30
N TYR A 346 -4.69 -7.43 -14.38
CA TYR A 346 -4.92 -8.72 -15.03
C TYR A 346 -4.05 -8.90 -16.26
N THR A 347 -3.66 -10.16 -16.50
CA THR A 347 -3.16 -10.67 -17.78
C THR A 347 -2.10 -9.81 -18.45
N GLU A 348 -2.46 -9.07 -19.50
CA GLU A 348 -1.54 -8.22 -20.25
C GLU A 348 -1.08 -6.98 -19.48
N ASP A 349 -1.90 -6.41 -18.59
CA ASP A 349 -1.52 -5.20 -17.86
C ASP A 349 -0.51 -5.49 -16.75
N ALA A 350 -0.66 -6.64 -16.09
CA ALA A 350 0.33 -7.14 -15.14
C ALA A 350 1.71 -7.31 -15.79
N LYS A 351 1.75 -7.83 -17.02
CA LYS A 351 3.00 -8.01 -17.79
C LYS A 351 3.57 -6.65 -18.19
N ARG A 352 2.70 -5.79 -18.71
CA ARG A 352 3.05 -4.48 -19.24
C ARG A 352 3.79 -3.60 -18.23
N LEU A 353 3.49 -3.72 -16.94
CA LEU A 353 4.22 -3.01 -15.88
C LEU A 353 5.75 -3.20 -15.94
N PHE A 354 6.23 -4.35 -16.41
CA PHE A 354 7.66 -4.68 -16.43
C PHE A 354 8.35 -4.33 -17.76
N ASP A 355 7.60 -3.98 -18.81
CA ASP A 355 8.13 -3.71 -20.16
C ASP A 355 9.10 -2.51 -20.21
N GLY A 356 8.89 -1.51 -19.34
CA GLY A 356 9.74 -0.31 -19.23
C GLY A 356 10.85 -0.43 -18.18
N THR A 357 11.15 -1.64 -17.71
CA THR A 357 12.17 -1.85 -16.67
C THR A 357 13.56 -2.03 -17.26
N ILE A 358 14.55 -1.38 -16.65
CA ILE A 358 15.95 -1.39 -17.09
C ILE A 358 16.85 -2.22 -16.16
N ALA A 359 16.38 -2.56 -14.96
CA ALA A 359 17.12 -3.39 -14.03
C ALA A 359 16.20 -4.05 -12.98
N LYS A 360 16.57 -5.27 -12.56
CA LYS A 360 16.11 -5.91 -11.32
C LYS A 360 17.27 -5.95 -10.33
N LYS A 361 17.02 -5.61 -9.06
CA LYS A 361 17.99 -5.70 -7.96
C LYS A 361 17.38 -6.44 -6.78
N GLU A 362 18.04 -7.48 -6.32
CA GLU A 362 17.70 -8.15 -5.06
C GLU A 362 18.08 -7.26 -3.87
N LYS A 363 17.22 -7.30 -2.85
CA LYS A 363 17.25 -6.54 -1.60
C LYS A 363 16.93 -7.47 -0.44
N SER A 364 17.31 -7.09 0.78
CA SER A 364 17.10 -7.94 1.97
C SER A 364 15.62 -8.29 2.20
N ASN A 365 14.71 -7.40 1.81
CA ASN A 365 13.26 -7.60 1.88
C ASN A 365 12.58 -7.73 0.50
N GLY A 366 13.29 -8.21 -0.52
CA GLY A 366 12.70 -8.59 -1.81
C GLY A 366 13.38 -8.02 -3.04
N TYR A 367 12.62 -7.42 -3.96
CA TYR A 367 13.11 -7.08 -5.30
C TYR A 367 12.73 -5.65 -5.73
N LEU A 368 13.75 -4.87 -6.09
CA LEU A 368 13.61 -3.53 -6.66
C LEU A 368 13.73 -3.60 -8.18
N TRP A 369 12.72 -3.11 -8.89
CA TRP A 369 12.71 -2.99 -10.34
C TRP A 369 12.80 -1.53 -10.74
N ILE A 370 13.86 -1.14 -11.46
CA ILE A 370 14.03 0.24 -11.93
C ILE A 370 13.37 0.39 -13.29
N ALA A 371 12.53 1.40 -13.46
CA ALA A 371 11.82 1.68 -14.71
C ALA A 371 12.14 3.07 -15.28
N ASP A 372 12.55 3.15 -16.54
CA ASP A 372 12.75 4.43 -17.25
C ASP A 372 11.47 4.90 -17.99
N SER A 373 10.44 4.05 -17.99
CA SER A 373 9.10 4.34 -18.47
C SER A 373 8.08 3.52 -17.69
N LEU A 374 7.01 4.16 -17.22
CA LEU A 374 5.88 3.46 -16.58
C LEU A 374 4.83 3.13 -17.64
N HIS A 375 4.66 1.84 -17.96
CA HIS A 375 3.68 1.40 -18.95
C HIS A 375 2.32 1.07 -18.30
N VAL A 376 1.82 2.01 -17.51
CA VAL A 376 0.51 1.94 -16.87
C VAL A 376 -0.58 2.36 -17.85
N ARG A 377 -1.67 1.59 -17.94
CA ARG A 377 -2.87 2.06 -18.63
C ARG A 377 -3.66 3.00 -17.71
N PRO A 378 -4.07 4.19 -18.18
CA PRO A 378 -4.73 5.16 -17.32
C PRO A 378 -5.94 4.61 -16.57
N TRP A 379 -6.76 3.78 -17.22
CA TRP A 379 -7.96 3.20 -16.62
C TRP A 379 -7.71 2.13 -15.55
N ASN A 380 -6.49 1.65 -15.40
CA ASN A 380 -6.17 0.74 -14.30
C ASN A 380 -5.96 1.50 -12.99
N LEU A 381 -5.23 2.62 -13.04
CA LEU A 381 -4.72 3.28 -11.83
C LEU A 381 -5.04 4.77 -11.75
N TRP A 382 -4.90 5.49 -12.86
CA TRP A 382 -4.86 6.96 -12.86
C TRP A 382 -6.22 7.61 -13.08
N LYS A 383 -7.08 6.99 -13.88
CA LYS A 383 -8.45 7.39 -14.21
C LYS A 383 -9.32 6.13 -14.35
N PRO A 384 -9.56 5.40 -13.25
CA PRO A 384 -10.37 4.19 -13.28
C PRO A 384 -11.83 4.46 -13.61
N GLU A 385 -12.58 3.39 -13.86
CA GLU A 385 -14.04 3.46 -13.91
C GLU A 385 -14.62 3.96 -12.58
N VAL A 386 -15.78 4.60 -12.66
CA VAL A 386 -16.57 4.97 -11.48
C VAL A 386 -17.85 4.17 -11.52
N ILE A 387 -18.08 3.36 -10.50
CA ILE A 387 -19.29 2.55 -10.35
C ILE A 387 -20.00 2.96 -9.07
N VAL A 388 -21.28 3.31 -9.20
CA VAL A 388 -22.15 3.69 -8.09
C VAL A 388 -23.26 2.68 -7.97
N GLN A 389 -23.24 1.93 -6.88
CA GLN A 389 -24.25 0.93 -6.55
C GLN A 389 -25.58 1.61 -6.24
N GLY A 390 -26.63 1.20 -6.94
CA GLY A 390 -27.95 1.80 -6.84
C GLY A 390 -28.56 1.61 -5.45
N GLU A 391 -28.37 0.44 -4.83
CA GLU A 391 -28.87 0.11 -3.50
C GLU A 391 -28.16 0.88 -2.35
N MET A 392 -27.07 1.58 -2.64
CA MET A 392 -26.33 2.37 -1.66
C MET A 392 -27.02 3.73 -1.45
N THR A 393 -28.02 3.76 -0.57
CA THR A 393 -28.83 4.96 -0.30
C THR A 393 -28.03 6.20 0.12
N SER A 394 -26.83 6.04 0.70
CA SER A 394 -25.92 7.15 1.00
C SER A 394 -25.35 7.86 -0.24
N ARG A 395 -25.57 7.29 -1.44
CA ARG A 395 -25.21 7.89 -2.73
C ARG A 395 -26.38 8.61 -3.39
N VAL A 396 -27.58 8.55 -2.83
CA VAL A 396 -28.73 9.30 -3.35
C VAL A 396 -28.58 10.76 -2.94
N ALA A 397 -28.44 11.65 -3.92
CA ALA A 397 -28.39 13.08 -3.72
C ALA A 397 -29.77 13.67 -3.44
N GLY A 398 -30.78 13.20 -4.17
CA GLY A 398 -32.16 13.68 -4.05
C GLY A 398 -33.16 12.69 -4.62
N THR A 399 -34.40 12.75 -4.13
CA THR A 399 -35.53 12.00 -4.69
C THR A 399 -36.75 12.91 -4.75
N PHE A 400 -37.42 12.94 -5.89
CA PHE A 400 -38.56 13.83 -6.13
C PHE A 400 -39.72 13.04 -6.71
N ASN A 401 -40.96 13.39 -6.31
CA ASN A 401 -42.19 12.69 -6.71
C ASN A 401 -42.15 11.17 -6.46
N GLY A 402 -41.26 10.73 -5.57
CA GLY A 402 -40.97 9.33 -5.35
C GLY A 402 -40.26 9.07 -4.02
N THR A 403 -40.06 7.80 -3.73
CA THR A 403 -39.31 7.29 -2.58
C THR A 403 -38.35 6.22 -3.08
N VAL A 404 -37.13 6.20 -2.54
CA VAL A 404 -36.11 5.20 -2.86
C VAL A 404 -36.02 4.18 -1.73
N SER A 405 -35.88 2.91 -2.09
CA SER A 405 -35.70 1.81 -1.13
C SER A 405 -34.74 0.77 -1.67
N ARG A 406 -33.98 0.12 -0.79
CA ARG A 406 -33.13 -1.03 -1.14
C ARG A 406 -33.99 -2.29 -1.19
N VAL A 407 -33.87 -3.04 -2.29
CA VAL A 407 -34.48 -4.36 -2.45
C VAL A 407 -33.37 -5.40 -2.58
N ASN A 408 -33.38 -6.43 -1.75
CA ASN A 408 -32.45 -7.56 -1.84
C ASN A 408 -33.14 -8.71 -2.56
N VAL A 409 -32.45 -9.36 -3.49
CA VAL A 409 -32.92 -10.53 -4.21
C VAL A 409 -32.07 -11.72 -3.79
N ASN A 410 -32.65 -12.69 -3.12
CA ASN A 410 -31.92 -13.91 -2.80
C ASN A 410 -31.49 -14.60 -4.11
N SER A 411 -30.24 -15.03 -4.21
CA SER A 411 -29.73 -15.73 -5.41
C SER A 411 -30.55 -16.98 -5.78
N ILE A 412 -31.22 -17.62 -4.80
CA ILE A 412 -32.15 -18.74 -5.02
C ILE A 412 -33.45 -18.27 -5.69
N ASN A 413 -33.94 -17.08 -5.34
CA ASN A 413 -35.18 -16.51 -5.84
C ASN A 413 -34.99 -15.69 -7.12
N LYS A 414 -33.74 -15.42 -7.51
CA LYS A 414 -33.44 -14.73 -8.76
C LYS A 414 -34.07 -15.50 -9.91
N ASN A 415 -34.93 -14.82 -10.65
CA ASN A 415 -35.60 -15.40 -11.81
C ASN A 415 -34.57 -15.80 -12.86
N GLN A 416 -34.49 -17.11 -13.16
CA GLN A 416 -33.52 -17.67 -14.09
C GLN A 416 -33.79 -17.27 -15.54
N ASN A 417 -35.01 -16.83 -15.85
CA ASN A 417 -35.38 -16.33 -17.18
C ASN A 417 -34.95 -14.88 -17.40
N VAL A 418 -34.43 -14.20 -16.38
CA VAL A 418 -33.84 -12.87 -16.51
C VAL A 418 -32.32 -13.02 -16.62
N GLU A 419 -31.77 -12.68 -17.79
CA GLU A 419 -30.33 -12.75 -18.03
C GLU A 419 -29.55 -11.71 -17.20
N GLY A 420 -28.25 -11.92 -17.04
CA GLY A 420 -27.38 -11.05 -16.24
C GLY A 420 -27.37 -11.38 -14.74
N LYS A 421 -26.71 -10.55 -13.93
CA LYS A 421 -26.63 -10.70 -12.47
C LYS A 421 -26.77 -9.32 -11.85
N LEU A 422 -27.35 -9.27 -10.64
CA LEU A 422 -27.34 -8.06 -9.82
C LEU A 422 -26.00 -7.94 -9.12
N SER A 423 -25.46 -6.73 -9.05
CA SER A 423 -24.37 -6.45 -8.12
C SER A 423 -24.88 -6.57 -6.68
N ASN A 424 -24.07 -7.16 -5.80
CA ASN A 424 -24.41 -7.38 -4.38
C ASN A 424 -25.75 -8.08 -4.10
N ASN A 425 -26.35 -8.77 -5.09
CA ASN A 425 -27.70 -9.34 -5.01
C ASN A 425 -28.77 -8.32 -4.56
N ALA A 426 -28.66 -7.05 -4.93
CA ALA A 426 -29.58 -6.00 -4.52
C ALA A 426 -29.75 -4.92 -5.61
N TYR A 427 -30.76 -4.07 -5.47
CA TYR A 427 -30.98 -2.90 -6.31
C TYR A 427 -31.74 -1.80 -5.56
N ALA A 428 -31.71 -0.57 -6.07
CA ALA A 428 -32.60 0.50 -5.62
C ALA A 428 -33.92 0.48 -6.39
N GLU A 429 -35.04 0.48 -5.66
CA GLU A 429 -36.37 0.66 -6.21
C GLU A 429 -36.90 2.05 -5.88
N VAL A 430 -37.20 2.82 -6.92
CA VAL A 430 -37.74 4.18 -6.83
C VAL A 430 -39.21 4.19 -7.25
N ARG A 431 -40.10 4.29 -6.27
CA ARG A 431 -41.56 4.28 -6.46
C ARG A 431 -42.14 5.67 -6.37
N GLN A 432 -43.09 5.96 -7.25
CA GLN A 432 -43.90 7.17 -7.22
C GLN A 432 -44.67 7.35 -5.90
N THR A 433 -44.80 8.58 -5.42
CA THR A 433 -45.62 8.91 -4.23
C THR A 433 -47.09 9.18 -4.56
N SER A 434 -47.45 9.29 -5.85
CA SER A 434 -48.82 9.44 -6.32
C SER A 434 -49.09 8.53 -7.52
N SER A 435 -50.35 8.15 -7.74
CA SER A 435 -50.75 7.18 -8.77
C SER A 435 -50.43 7.60 -10.21
N SER A 436 -50.28 8.90 -10.47
CA SER A 436 -49.87 9.47 -11.76
C SER A 436 -48.51 10.15 -11.73
N GLY A 437 -47.79 10.08 -10.60
CA GLY A 437 -46.51 10.74 -10.42
C GLY A 437 -45.39 10.06 -11.20
N ASN A 438 -44.47 10.84 -11.76
CA ASN A 438 -43.25 10.31 -12.35
C ASN A 438 -42.11 10.50 -11.34
N PRO A 439 -41.56 9.41 -10.77
CA PRO A 439 -40.49 9.53 -9.80
C PRO A 439 -39.19 9.97 -10.49
N GLU A 440 -38.39 10.72 -9.74
CA GLU A 440 -37.07 11.20 -10.14
C GLU A 440 -36.09 10.91 -9.02
N VAL A 441 -34.88 10.51 -9.37
CA VAL A 441 -33.82 10.19 -8.43
C VAL A 441 -32.47 10.68 -8.95
N ASP A 442 -31.66 11.20 -8.05
CA ASP A 442 -30.32 11.68 -8.30
C ASP A 442 -29.30 10.85 -7.52
N PHE A 443 -28.26 10.39 -8.18
CA PHE A 443 -27.15 9.66 -7.57
C PHE A 443 -25.85 10.44 -7.71
N TYR A 444 -25.17 10.69 -6.60
CA TYR A 444 -23.82 11.24 -6.60
C TYR A 444 -22.83 10.27 -7.24
N LEU A 445 -21.90 10.82 -8.01
CA LEU A 445 -20.79 10.13 -8.65
C LEU A 445 -19.48 10.51 -7.92
N PRO A 446 -19.03 9.74 -6.92
CA PRO A 446 -17.79 10.02 -6.21
C PRO A 446 -16.56 9.70 -7.09
N GLY A 447 -15.43 10.34 -6.80
CA GLY A 447 -14.14 9.91 -7.38
C GLY A 447 -13.95 10.21 -8.87
N VAL A 448 -14.79 11.06 -9.47
CA VAL A 448 -14.69 11.40 -10.89
C VAL A 448 -13.47 12.29 -11.12
N ARG A 449 -12.57 11.84 -12.00
CA ARG A 449 -11.42 12.62 -12.49
C ARG A 449 -11.77 13.32 -13.79
N ALA A 450 -11.05 14.39 -14.11
CA ALA A 450 -11.31 15.18 -15.30
C ALA A 450 -11.18 14.35 -16.60
N GLY A 451 -11.93 14.77 -17.62
CA GLY A 451 -11.95 14.16 -18.94
C GLY A 451 -13.29 13.51 -19.28
N LYS A 452 -13.27 12.73 -20.37
CA LYS A 452 -14.47 12.13 -20.97
C LYS A 452 -14.72 10.72 -20.48
N TYR A 453 -16.00 10.38 -20.34
CA TYR A 453 -16.50 9.06 -19.97
C TYR A 453 -17.72 8.69 -20.81
N MET A 454 -17.92 7.40 -21.04
CA MET A 454 -19.19 6.84 -21.48
C MET A 454 -20.04 6.50 -20.25
N LEU A 455 -21.25 7.05 -20.17
CA LEU A 455 -22.21 6.80 -19.09
C LEU A 455 -23.12 5.62 -19.43
N TYR A 456 -23.26 4.71 -18.47
CA TYR A 456 -24.18 3.59 -18.47
C TYR A 456 -25.04 3.58 -17.21
N VAL A 457 -26.26 3.07 -17.33
CA VAL A 457 -27.18 2.85 -16.21
C VAL A 457 -27.72 1.42 -16.31
N SER A 458 -27.50 0.62 -15.27
CA SER A 458 -28.01 -0.75 -15.18
C SER A 458 -29.41 -0.76 -14.59
N ILE A 459 -30.38 -1.19 -15.39
CA ILE A 459 -31.81 -1.18 -15.05
C ILE A 459 -32.29 -2.61 -14.84
N VAL A 460 -33.04 -2.80 -13.75
CA VAL A 460 -33.51 -4.11 -13.30
C VAL A 460 -34.99 -4.30 -13.68
N PRO A 461 -35.36 -5.40 -14.36
CA PRO A 461 -36.76 -5.66 -14.67
C PRO A 461 -37.55 -6.06 -13.41
N ALA A 462 -38.86 -5.76 -13.40
CA ALA A 462 -39.73 -6.00 -12.23
C ALA A 462 -39.73 -7.47 -11.75
N ASN A 463 -39.58 -8.43 -12.67
CA ASN A 463 -39.59 -9.87 -12.37
C ASN A 463 -38.20 -10.45 -12.11
N ILE A 464 -37.23 -9.65 -11.68
CA ILE A 464 -35.91 -10.18 -11.27
C ILE A 464 -36.03 -11.14 -10.08
N ASP A 465 -37.02 -10.94 -9.21
CA ASP A 465 -37.37 -11.87 -8.13
C ASP A 465 -38.59 -12.71 -8.56
N SER A 466 -38.39 -14.03 -8.62
CA SER A 466 -39.43 -15.00 -9.02
C SER A 466 -40.64 -15.04 -8.08
N THR A 467 -40.51 -14.53 -6.86
CA THR A 467 -41.59 -14.49 -5.86
C THR A 467 -42.52 -13.28 -6.02
N MET A 468 -42.10 -12.25 -6.76
CA MET A 468 -42.82 -10.98 -6.94
C MET A 468 -43.54 -10.87 -8.29
N TYR A 469 -43.96 -12.00 -8.86
CA TYR A 469 -44.41 -12.12 -10.24
C TYR A 469 -45.41 -11.04 -10.69
N VAL A 470 -44.99 -10.23 -11.66
CA VAL A 470 -45.78 -9.27 -12.43
C VAL A 470 -46.14 -9.89 -13.78
N THR A 471 -47.44 -9.92 -14.12
CA THR A 471 -47.96 -10.58 -15.34
C THR A 471 -47.51 -9.92 -16.64
N SER A 472 -47.29 -8.60 -16.63
CA SER A 472 -46.77 -7.84 -17.77
C SER A 472 -45.62 -6.97 -17.30
N VAL A 473 -44.39 -7.44 -17.53
CA VAL A 473 -43.18 -6.64 -17.24
C VAL A 473 -43.05 -5.60 -18.34
N LEU A 474 -43.16 -4.32 -17.95
CA LEU A 474 -43.04 -3.19 -18.86
C LEU A 474 -41.64 -2.57 -18.74
N PRO A 475 -41.04 -2.10 -19.84
CA PRO A 475 -39.78 -1.37 -19.80
C PRO A 475 -39.96 0.00 -19.12
N ASN A 476 -38.88 0.56 -18.60
CA ASN A 476 -38.85 1.96 -18.22
C ASN A 476 -38.77 2.87 -19.45
N ARG A 477 -39.20 4.12 -19.28
CA ARG A 477 -38.93 5.21 -20.23
C ARG A 477 -38.32 6.38 -19.46
N LEU A 478 -37.01 6.51 -19.56
CA LEU A 478 -36.23 7.45 -18.78
C LEU A 478 -35.72 8.61 -19.61
N GLN A 479 -35.84 9.82 -19.09
CA GLN A 479 -34.95 10.92 -19.47
C GLN A 479 -33.76 10.90 -18.51
N VAL A 480 -32.55 11.08 -19.04
CA VAL A 480 -31.33 11.08 -18.22
C VAL A 480 -30.61 12.42 -18.36
N LYS A 481 -30.12 12.94 -17.24
CA LYS A 481 -29.18 14.07 -17.21
C LYS A 481 -27.96 13.71 -16.37
N CYS A 482 -26.83 14.34 -16.66
CA CYS A 482 -25.64 14.27 -15.81
C CYS A 482 -25.28 15.69 -15.37
N GLY A 483 -25.23 15.91 -14.07
CA GLY A 483 -24.71 17.13 -13.48
C GLY A 483 -23.21 17.03 -13.24
N TYR A 484 -22.49 18.11 -13.47
CA TYR A 484 -21.04 18.21 -13.33
C TYR A 484 -20.63 19.62 -12.91
N HIS A 485 -19.42 19.80 -12.42
CA HIS A 485 -18.85 21.12 -12.14
C HIS A 485 -18.17 21.67 -13.38
N ASN A 486 -18.50 22.92 -13.75
CA ASN A 486 -17.78 23.63 -14.80
C ASN A 486 -16.42 24.16 -14.29
N GLU A 487 -15.65 24.79 -15.17
CA GLU A 487 -14.33 25.37 -14.86
C GLU A 487 -14.34 26.47 -13.78
N LYS A 488 -15.52 26.94 -13.37
CA LYS A 488 -15.72 27.90 -12.27
C LYS A 488 -16.25 27.24 -10.99
N GLY A 489 -16.30 25.91 -10.97
CA GLY A 489 -16.77 25.13 -9.81
C GLY A 489 -18.25 25.24 -9.56
N LYS A 490 -19.05 25.68 -10.54
CA LYS A 490 -20.52 25.73 -10.43
C LYS A 490 -21.12 24.50 -11.08
N TYR A 491 -22.25 24.03 -10.55
CA TYR A 491 -23.00 22.96 -11.21
C TYR A 491 -23.53 23.40 -12.58
N ALA A 492 -23.37 22.52 -13.55
CA ALA A 492 -24.02 22.53 -14.85
C ALA A 492 -24.65 21.15 -15.08
N GLU A 493 -25.61 21.06 -16.01
CA GLU A 493 -26.29 19.81 -16.37
C GLU A 493 -26.22 19.58 -17.89
N LYS A 494 -25.79 18.38 -18.28
CA LYS A 494 -25.99 17.86 -19.63
C LYS A 494 -27.26 17.02 -19.66
N SER A 495 -28.23 17.41 -20.48
CA SER A 495 -29.37 16.53 -20.80
C SER A 495 -29.01 15.64 -21.97
N PHE A 496 -29.21 14.33 -21.84
CA PHE A 496 -29.07 13.42 -22.96
C PHE A 496 -30.35 13.45 -23.80
N PRO A 497 -30.24 13.56 -25.14
CA PRO A 497 -31.40 13.69 -26.01
C PRO A 497 -32.18 12.39 -26.09
N GLY A 498 -33.51 12.49 -26.13
CA GLY A 498 -34.40 11.35 -26.28
C GLY A 498 -34.79 10.68 -24.96
N TYR A 499 -35.28 9.45 -25.08
CA TYR A 499 -35.67 8.60 -23.97
C TYR A 499 -34.88 7.28 -24.04
N PHE A 500 -34.55 6.74 -22.88
CA PHE A 500 -33.84 5.49 -22.72
C PHE A 500 -34.81 4.45 -22.16
N GLU A 501 -34.81 3.28 -22.79
CA GLU A 501 -35.67 2.14 -22.43
C GLU A 501 -34.78 0.94 -22.19
N ASN A 502 -35.14 0.08 -21.25
CA ASN A 502 -34.40 -1.14 -20.94
C ASN A 502 -35.05 -2.36 -21.59
N ASP A 503 -34.23 -3.36 -21.91
CA ASP A 503 -34.69 -4.72 -22.18
C ASP A 503 -35.22 -5.34 -20.88
N VAL A 504 -36.45 -5.86 -20.91
CA VAL A 504 -37.08 -6.46 -19.73
C VAL A 504 -36.67 -7.90 -19.48
N THR A 505 -35.92 -8.52 -20.40
CA THR A 505 -35.47 -9.92 -20.32
C THR A 505 -34.13 -10.10 -19.62
N LYS A 506 -33.47 -9.00 -19.25
CA LYS A 506 -32.15 -9.01 -18.60
C LYS A 506 -32.01 -7.87 -17.60
N VAL A 507 -31.06 -8.00 -16.68
CA VAL A 507 -30.49 -6.82 -15.99
C VAL A 507 -29.72 -6.04 -17.05
N ASP A 508 -30.30 -4.94 -17.52
CA ASP A 508 -29.88 -4.29 -18.75
C ASP A 508 -28.99 -3.06 -18.48
N GLU A 509 -27.73 -3.14 -18.92
CA GLU A 509 -26.80 -2.01 -18.88
C GLU A 509 -27.05 -1.09 -20.10
N VAL A 510 -27.88 -0.06 -19.89
CA VAL A 510 -28.28 0.86 -20.95
C VAL A 510 -27.21 1.92 -21.16
N LYS A 511 -26.66 1.98 -22.38
CA LYS A 511 -25.72 3.03 -22.80
C LYS A 511 -26.45 4.37 -22.93
N ILE A 512 -26.06 5.36 -22.14
CA ILE A 512 -26.67 6.70 -22.14
C ILE A 512 -25.97 7.63 -23.14
N GLY A 513 -24.64 7.73 -23.06
CA GLY A 513 -23.85 8.57 -23.94
C GLY A 513 -22.60 9.16 -23.28
N GLU A 514 -21.81 9.87 -24.07
CA GLU A 514 -20.56 10.50 -23.61
C GLU A 514 -20.86 11.71 -22.70
N ILE A 515 -20.07 11.89 -21.64
CA ILE A 515 -20.06 13.07 -20.77
C ILE A 515 -18.61 13.50 -20.53
N GLU A 516 -18.38 14.81 -20.48
CA GLU A 516 -17.08 15.39 -20.16
C GLU A 516 -17.16 16.10 -18.79
N PHE A 517 -16.20 15.80 -17.93
CA PHE A 517 -16.00 16.48 -16.65
C PHE A 517 -14.77 17.40 -16.80
N PRO A 518 -14.95 18.73 -16.87
CA PRO A 518 -13.83 19.66 -17.06
C PRO A 518 -12.82 19.66 -15.90
N VAL A 519 -13.30 19.36 -14.69
CA VAL A 519 -12.53 19.35 -13.45
C VAL A 519 -12.72 18.02 -12.71
N SER A 520 -11.73 17.64 -11.92
CA SER A 520 -11.76 16.49 -11.03
C SER A 520 -12.53 16.84 -9.75
N THR A 521 -13.15 15.81 -9.17
CA THR A 521 -13.80 15.83 -7.85
C THR A 521 -13.33 14.67 -6.98
N ALA A 522 -12.32 13.91 -7.44
CA ALA A 522 -11.71 12.86 -6.64
C ALA A 522 -11.03 13.46 -5.39
N GLY A 523 -11.25 12.83 -4.24
CA GLY A 523 -10.73 13.33 -2.96
C GLY A 523 -11.51 14.51 -2.36
N LEU A 524 -12.63 14.93 -2.95
CA LEU A 524 -13.56 15.90 -2.33
C LEU A 524 -14.63 15.20 -1.50
N ASP A 525 -15.06 15.86 -0.42
CA ASP A 525 -16.01 15.29 0.54
C ASP A 525 -17.47 15.56 0.17
N ASN A 526 -17.81 16.77 -0.31
CA ASN A 526 -19.20 17.16 -0.55
C ASN A 526 -19.51 17.39 -2.04
N ALA A 527 -18.64 18.12 -2.74
CA ALA A 527 -18.86 18.47 -4.13
C ALA A 527 -18.63 17.27 -5.07
N MET A 528 -19.73 16.65 -5.51
CA MET A 528 -19.72 15.52 -6.43
C MET A 528 -20.61 15.77 -7.66
N PRO A 529 -20.21 15.30 -8.86
CA PRO A 529 -21.12 15.17 -9.99
C PRO A 529 -22.27 14.22 -9.66
N TYR A 530 -23.29 14.18 -10.51
CA TYR A 530 -24.45 13.30 -10.29
C TYR A 530 -25.10 12.85 -11.60
N VAL A 531 -25.82 11.74 -11.55
CA VAL A 531 -26.74 11.31 -12.61
C VAL A 531 -28.16 11.44 -12.11
N ARG A 532 -28.99 12.08 -12.93
CA ARG A 532 -30.41 12.28 -12.70
C ARG A 532 -31.22 11.40 -13.62
N LEU A 533 -32.03 10.52 -13.02
CA LEU A 533 -32.92 9.61 -13.74
C LEU A 533 -34.35 10.07 -13.54
N LEU A 534 -35.02 10.41 -14.63
CA LEU A 534 -36.38 10.92 -14.59
C LEU A 534 -37.32 9.97 -15.33
N SER A 535 -38.30 9.43 -14.63
CA SER A 535 -39.38 8.68 -15.26
C SER A 535 -40.22 9.62 -16.14
N ARG A 536 -40.60 9.16 -17.34
CA ARG A 536 -41.35 9.95 -18.33
C ARG A 536 -42.48 9.14 -18.94
N VAL A 537 -43.42 8.73 -18.08
CA VAL A 537 -44.61 7.94 -18.44
C VAL A 537 -45.87 8.75 -18.16
N THR A 538 -46.49 9.24 -19.22
CA THR A 538 -47.80 9.89 -19.20
C THR A 538 -48.93 8.86 -19.16
N SER A 539 -50.15 9.27 -18.79
CA SER A 539 -51.30 8.37 -18.62
C SER A 539 -51.70 7.60 -19.89
N ASN A 540 -51.39 8.13 -21.07
CA ASN A 540 -51.70 7.50 -22.36
C ASN A 540 -50.69 6.42 -22.80
N ILE A 541 -49.61 6.21 -22.04
CA ILE A 541 -48.58 5.20 -22.33
C ILE A 541 -48.23 4.35 -21.09
N SER A 542 -49.03 4.41 -20.02
CA SER A 542 -48.77 3.65 -18.79
C SER A 542 -49.10 2.16 -18.89
N ASP A 543 -49.74 1.74 -19.98
CA ASP A 543 -49.91 0.35 -20.39
C ASP A 543 -48.67 -0.20 -21.11
N LYS A 544 -47.74 0.67 -21.51
CA LYS A 544 -46.52 0.32 -22.27
C LYS A 544 -45.24 0.46 -21.47
N TYR A 545 -45.23 1.31 -20.44
CA TYR A 545 -44.02 1.62 -19.67
C TYR A 545 -44.28 1.60 -18.16
N ASP A 546 -43.30 1.10 -17.40
CA ASP A 546 -43.27 1.19 -15.94
C ASP A 546 -42.69 2.55 -15.50
N ARG A 547 -43.36 3.15 -14.52
CA ARG A 547 -42.90 4.37 -13.85
C ARG A 547 -41.84 4.10 -12.81
N THR A 548 -41.87 2.92 -12.20
CA THR A 548 -40.97 2.50 -11.11
C THR A 548 -39.58 2.27 -11.68
N ILE A 549 -38.60 3.03 -11.21
CA ILE A 549 -37.21 2.88 -11.66
C ILE A 549 -36.53 1.87 -10.75
N ARG A 550 -35.87 0.86 -11.32
CA ARG A 550 -35.10 -0.14 -10.56
C ARG A 550 -33.67 -0.14 -11.06
N ILE A 551 -32.72 0.19 -10.20
CA ILE A 551 -31.34 0.50 -10.60
C ILE A 551 -30.39 -0.41 -9.84
N ASP A 552 -29.61 -1.18 -10.58
CA ASP A 552 -28.53 -2.01 -10.02
C ASP A 552 -27.31 -1.13 -9.77
N TYR A 553 -26.78 -0.48 -10.80
CA TYR A 553 -25.67 0.47 -10.68
C TYR A 553 -25.66 1.51 -11.78
N ILE A 554 -24.85 2.55 -11.58
CA ILE A 554 -24.49 3.57 -12.58
C ILE A 554 -22.98 3.46 -12.81
N ARG A 555 -22.55 3.48 -14.07
CA ARG A 555 -21.14 3.28 -14.44
C ARG A 555 -20.65 4.37 -15.38
N LEU A 556 -19.49 4.94 -15.06
CA LEU A 556 -18.72 5.80 -15.93
C LEU A 556 -17.47 5.06 -16.40
N VAL A 557 -17.41 4.78 -17.69
CA VAL A 557 -16.26 4.16 -18.35
C VAL A 557 -15.38 5.26 -18.94
N PRO A 558 -14.10 5.44 -18.54
CA PRO A 558 -13.19 6.38 -19.19
C PRO A 558 -13.22 6.17 -20.71
N ILE A 559 -13.28 7.25 -21.50
CA ILE A 559 -13.44 7.11 -22.96
C ILE A 559 -12.29 6.30 -23.57
N GLU A 560 -11.09 6.42 -23.00
CA GLU A 560 -9.90 5.69 -23.42
C GLU A 560 -10.07 4.17 -23.24
N LEU A 561 -10.70 3.74 -22.15
CA LEU A 561 -11.04 2.32 -21.92
C LEU A 561 -12.19 1.88 -22.84
N TYR A 562 -13.21 2.73 -23.00
CA TYR A 562 -14.34 2.43 -23.87
C TYR A 562 -13.88 2.18 -25.31
N ASP A 563 -13.05 3.06 -25.87
CA ASP A 563 -12.49 2.93 -27.21
C ASP A 563 -11.59 1.69 -27.32
N TYR A 564 -10.74 1.46 -26.32
CA TYR A 564 -9.86 0.29 -26.27
C TYR A 564 -10.64 -1.04 -26.28
N LEU A 565 -11.75 -1.12 -25.55
CA LEU A 565 -12.63 -2.31 -25.52
C LEU A 565 -13.34 -2.55 -26.86
N GLN A 566 -13.63 -1.51 -27.63
CA GLN A 566 -14.19 -1.68 -28.98
C GLN A 566 -13.14 -2.28 -29.94
N GLU A 567 -11.90 -1.86 -29.81
CA GLU A 567 -10.78 -2.36 -30.63
C GLU A 567 -10.29 -3.75 -30.17
N ASN A 568 -10.45 -4.07 -28.89
CA ASN A 568 -9.94 -5.27 -28.25
C ASN A 568 -11.07 -5.96 -27.45
N PRO A 569 -12.06 -6.59 -28.13
CA PRO A 569 -13.24 -7.15 -27.45
C PRO A 569 -12.92 -8.32 -26.51
N ASP A 570 -11.77 -8.98 -26.70
CA ASP A 570 -11.28 -10.04 -25.82
C ASP A 570 -10.50 -9.52 -24.60
N TYR A 571 -10.26 -8.20 -24.52
CA TYR A 571 -9.58 -7.58 -23.38
C TYR A 571 -10.40 -7.75 -22.10
N LYS A 572 -9.71 -8.19 -21.05
CA LYS A 572 -10.28 -8.47 -19.74
C LYS A 572 -9.94 -7.34 -18.77
N TYR A 573 -10.76 -6.30 -18.78
CA TYR A 573 -10.77 -5.29 -17.72
C TYR A 573 -11.65 -5.75 -16.57
N TYR A 574 -11.09 -5.90 -15.38
CA TYR A 574 -11.83 -6.31 -14.19
C TYR A 574 -11.53 -5.36 -13.03
N GLN A 575 -12.36 -4.33 -12.85
CA GLN A 575 -12.60 -3.83 -11.50
C GLN A 575 -13.71 -4.68 -10.88
N SER A 576 -13.40 -5.30 -9.74
CA SER A 576 -14.30 -6.20 -9.03
C SER A 576 -15.71 -5.62 -8.86
N LEU A 577 -16.69 -6.16 -9.58
CA LEU A 577 -18.12 -6.02 -9.28
C LEU A 577 -18.65 -7.22 -8.47
N TYR A 578 -17.76 -8.05 -7.91
CA TYR A 578 -18.08 -9.35 -7.31
C TYR A 578 -17.51 -9.55 -5.91
#